data_AF-A0A544XBU0-F1
#
_entry.id   AF-A0A544XBU0-F1
#
_cell.length_a   1.000
_cell.length_b   1.000
_cell.length_c   1.000
_cell.angle_alpha   90.00
_cell.angle_beta   90.00
_cell.angle_gamma   90.00
#
_symmetry.space_group_name_H-M   'P 1'
#
loop_
_entity.id
_entity.type
_entity.pdbx_description
1 polymer ?
#
loop_
_entity_poly.entity_id
_entity_poly.type
_entity_poly.pdbx_seq_one_letter_code
_entity_poly.pdbx_strand_id
1 'polypeptide(L)'
;QVATAVAKGDLSQKITVEAKGEVAALAQTINTMVDTLSAFADEVTRVAREVGTEGQLGGQARVPNVAGTWKDLTDNVNSMADNLTNQVRSIAQVTT
;
A
#
# COMPACT_ATOMS: atom_id res chain seq x y z
N GLN A 1 -11.40 13.55 -15.91
CA GLN A 1 -11.99 13.35 -14.57
C GLN A 1 -11.17 12.36 -13.69
N VAL A 2 -9.97 11.94 -14.09
CA VAL A 2 -9.15 10.98 -13.33
C VAL A 2 -8.71 11.50 -11.96
N ALA A 3 -8.18 12.73 -11.90
CA ALA A 3 -7.78 13.33 -10.62
C ALA A 3 -8.95 13.43 -9.63
N THR A 4 -10.17 13.71 -10.12
CA THR A 4 -11.38 13.74 -9.29
C THR A 4 -11.77 12.35 -8.78
N ALA A 5 -11.60 11.30 -9.59
CA ALA A 5 -11.89 9.94 -9.18
C ALA A 5 -10.88 9.44 -8.12
N VAL A 6 -9.59 9.69 -8.35
CA VAL A 6 -8.52 9.38 -7.40
C VAL A 6 -8.74 10.11 -6.07
N ALA A 7 -9.15 11.38 -6.11
CA ALA A 7 -9.49 12.15 -4.91
C ALA A 7 -10.71 11.59 -4.14
N LYS A 8 -11.56 10.81 -4.80
CA LYS A 8 -12.70 10.09 -4.19
C LYS A 8 -12.33 8.65 -3.78
N GLY A 9 -11.08 8.24 -3.93
CA GLY A 9 -10.60 6.90 -3.59
C GLY A 9 -10.74 5.87 -4.71
N ASP A 10 -11.17 6.26 -5.92
CA ASP A 10 -11.18 5.36 -7.07
C ASP A 10 -9.81 5.37 -7.76
N LEU A 11 -8.99 4.38 -7.41
CA LEU A 11 -7.63 4.20 -7.93
C LEU A 11 -7.58 3.35 -9.21
N SER A 12 -8.73 2.92 -9.73
CA SER A 12 -8.80 2.16 -10.99
C SER A 12 -8.67 3.05 -12.23
N GLN A 13 -8.82 4.37 -12.06
CA GLN A 13 -8.88 5.32 -13.16
C GLN A 13 -7.48 5.78 -13.60
N LYS A 14 -7.25 5.80 -14.91
CA LYS A 14 -6.00 6.29 -15.53
C LYS A 14 -6.27 7.36 -16.58
N ILE A 15 -5.31 8.25 -16.77
CA ILE A 15 -5.32 9.24 -17.85
C ILE A 15 -4.95 8.51 -19.15
N THR A 16 -5.87 8.51 -20.12
CA THR A 16 -5.75 7.82 -21.42
C THR A 16 -5.71 8.76 -22.63
N VAL A 17 -5.72 10.08 -22.42
CA VAL A 17 -5.71 11.07 -23.51
C VAL A 17 -4.37 11.06 -24.25
N GLU A 18 -4.42 11.06 -25.58
CA GLU A 18 -3.26 11.31 -26.45
C GLU A 18 -2.74 12.74 -26.24
N ALA A 19 -1.77 12.88 -25.35
CA ALA A 19 -1.04 14.11 -25.12
C ALA A 19 0.34 14.05 -25.79
N LYS A 20 0.94 15.21 -26.07
CA LYS A 20 2.32 15.33 -26.57
C LYS A 20 3.14 16.24 -25.67
N GLY A 21 4.45 16.05 -25.66
CA GLY A 21 5.37 16.88 -24.89
C GLY A 21 5.14 16.80 -23.38
N GLU A 22 5.18 17.96 -22.70
CA GLU A 22 5.08 18.06 -21.24
C GLU A 22 3.77 17.51 -20.67
N VAL A 23 2.66 17.62 -21.42
CA VAL A 23 1.35 17.10 -20.97
C VAL A 23 1.36 15.56 -20.93
N ALA A 24 2.09 14.91 -21.85
CA ALA A 24 2.26 13.45 -21.81
C ALA A 24 3.11 13.02 -20.62
N ALA A 25 4.19 13.76 -20.33
CA ALA A 25 5.04 13.50 -19.17
C ALA A 25 4.27 13.68 -17.84
N LEU A 26 3.44 14.71 -17.75
CA LEU A 26 2.56 14.92 -16.59
C LEU A 26 1.53 13.80 -16.45
N ALA A 27 0.87 13.40 -17.54
CA ALA A 27 -0.09 12.29 -17.52
C ALA A 27 0.56 10.98 -17.05
N GLN A 28 1.78 10.68 -17.53
CA GLN A 28 2.55 9.52 -17.11
C GLN A 28 2.92 9.59 -15.62
N THR A 29 3.32 10.77 -15.14
CA THR A 29 3.65 10.99 -13.72
C THR A 29 2.44 10.75 -12.83
N ILE A 30 1.28 11.29 -13.21
CA ILE A 30 0.03 11.08 -12.47
C ILE A 30 -0.38 9.60 -12.49
N ASN A 31 -0.31 8.93 -13.63
CA ASN A 31 -0.63 7.50 -13.72
C ASN A 31 0.29 6.66 -12.83
N THR A 32 1.59 6.98 -12.78
CA THR A 32 2.56 6.29 -11.91
C THR A 32 2.25 6.52 -10.42
N MET A 33 1.81 7.73 -10.06
CA MET A 33 1.35 8.05 -8.70
C MET A 33 0.12 7.24 -8.32
N VAL A 34 -0.87 7.11 -9.23
CA VAL A 34 -2.07 6.30 -9.02
C VAL A 34 -1.72 4.82 -8.85
N ASP A 35 -0.82 4.30 -9.67
CA ASP A 35 -0.37 2.90 -9.59
C ASP A 35 0.31 2.60 -8.25
N THR A 36 1.17 3.51 -7.78
CA THR A 36 1.84 3.37 -6.49
C THR A 36 0.83 3.38 -5.33
N LEU A 37 -0.13 4.32 -5.38
CA LEU A 37 -1.16 4.43 -4.34
C LEU A 37 -2.09 3.20 -4.33
N SER A 38 -2.45 2.66 -5.50
CA SER A 38 -3.25 1.43 -5.62
C SER A 38 -2.52 0.24 -5.02
N ALA A 39 -1.27 0.02 -5.41
CA ALA A 39 -0.46 -1.09 -4.90
C ALA A 39 -0.26 -0.99 -3.38
N PHE A 40 -0.06 0.21 -2.85
CA PHE A 40 0.01 0.43 -1.41
C PHE A 40 -1.30 0.09 -0.71
N ALA A 41 -2.44 0.58 -1.22
CA ALA A 41 -3.74 0.31 -0.62
C ALA A 41 -4.08 -1.19 -0.59
N ASP A 42 -3.76 -1.91 -1.66
CA ASP A 42 -3.96 -3.36 -1.75
C ASP A 42 -3.10 -4.11 -0.72
N GLU A 43 -1.82 -3.77 -0.61
CA GLU A 43 -0.90 -4.41 0.33
C GLU A 43 -1.26 -4.14 1.79
N VAL A 44 -1.65 -2.91 2.14
CA VAL A 44 -2.09 -2.58 3.50
C VAL A 44 -3.37 -3.34 3.85
N THR A 45 -4.32 -3.41 2.93
CA THR A 45 -5.58 -4.16 3.14
C THR A 45 -5.29 -5.65 3.35
N ARG A 46 -4.38 -6.22 2.55
CA ARG A 46 -3.97 -7.62 2.65
C ARG A 46 -3.33 -7.92 4.00
N VAL A 47 -2.31 -7.15 4.40
CA VAL A 47 -1.58 -7.37 5.66
C VAL A 47 -2.48 -7.18 6.87
N ALA A 48 -3.35 -6.16 6.88
CA ALA A 48 -4.29 -5.94 7.97
C ALA A 48 -5.24 -7.14 8.16
N ARG A 49 -5.70 -7.73 7.04
CA ARG A 49 -6.55 -8.92 7.08
C ARG A 49 -5.80 -10.15 7.56
N GLU A 50 -4.63 -10.44 6.99
CA GLU A 50 -3.82 -11.60 7.32
C GLU A 50 -3.42 -11.61 8.80
N VAL A 51 -2.79 -10.54 9.27
CA VAL A 51 -2.23 -10.48 10.63
C VAL A 51 -3.31 -10.17 11.67
N GLY A 52 -4.24 -9.27 11.35
CA GLY A 52 -5.24 -8.78 12.30
C GLY A 52 -6.49 -9.65 12.41
N THR A 53 -6.93 -10.28 11.32
CA THR A 53 -8.21 -11.04 11.29
C THR A 53 -7.99 -12.54 11.17
N GLU A 54 -7.11 -12.97 10.27
CA GLU A 54 -6.87 -14.40 10.01
C GLU A 54 -5.84 -15.02 10.96
N GLY A 55 -5.14 -14.19 11.74
CA GLY A 55 -4.10 -14.63 12.68
C GLY A 55 -2.86 -15.20 11.99
N GLN A 56 -2.66 -14.90 10.70
CA GLN A 56 -1.47 -15.27 9.96
C GLN A 56 -0.31 -14.36 10.38
N LEU A 57 0.50 -14.84 11.32
CA LEU A 57 1.58 -14.06 11.91
C LEU A 57 2.81 -14.01 11.00
N GLY A 58 3.40 -12.82 10.85
CA GLY A 58 4.57 -12.56 10.01
C GLY A 58 4.26 -12.08 8.59
N GLY A 59 3.02 -11.75 8.28
CA GLY A 59 2.64 -11.10 7.03
C GLY A 59 3.23 -9.69 6.92
N GLN A 60 3.83 -9.36 5.77
CA GLN A 60 4.46 -8.07 5.52
C GLN A 60 4.03 -7.51 4.15
N ALA A 61 3.86 -6.19 4.08
CA ALA A 61 3.53 -5.44 2.89
C ALA A 61 4.77 -5.31 1.99
N ARG A 62 4.59 -5.54 0.69
CA ARG A 62 5.64 -5.45 -0.32
C ARG A 62 5.18 -4.59 -1.49
N VAL A 63 5.41 -3.29 -1.40
CA VAL A 63 5.06 -2.35 -2.46
C VAL A 63 6.31 -2.06 -3.31
N PRO A 64 6.32 -2.40 -4.61
CA PRO A 64 7.48 -2.18 -5.47
C PRO A 64 7.70 -0.68 -5.74
N ASN A 65 8.97 -0.29 -5.93
CA ASN A 65 9.37 1.06 -6.37
C ASN A 65 8.94 2.22 -5.45
N VAL A 66 8.63 1.95 -4.18
CA VAL A 66 8.33 3.01 -3.21
C VAL A 66 9.59 3.70 -2.70
N ALA A 67 9.50 5.03 -2.56
CA ALA A 67 10.53 5.87 -2.00
C ALA A 67 9.90 7.01 -1.18
N GLY A 68 10.71 7.66 -0.33
CA GLY A 68 10.25 8.74 0.55
C GLY A 68 9.06 8.29 1.41
N THR A 69 8.04 9.14 1.49
CA THR A 69 6.85 8.90 2.33
C THR A 69 6.17 7.55 2.06
N TRP A 70 6.15 7.07 0.81
CA TRP A 70 5.54 5.76 0.49
C TRP A 70 6.30 4.60 1.11
N LYS A 71 7.64 4.70 1.13
CA LYS A 71 8.49 3.71 1.78
C LYS A 71 8.27 3.75 3.29
N ASP A 72 8.29 4.94 3.88
CA ASP A 72 8.10 5.11 5.33
C ASP A 72 6.75 4.53 5.79
N LEU A 73 5.68 4.74 5.01
CA LEU A 73 4.37 4.18 5.30
C LEU A 73 4.36 2.63 5.21
N THR A 74 5.05 2.07 4.22
CA THR A 74 5.17 0.61 4.06
C THR A 74 5.94 0.00 5.24
N ASP A 75 7.05 0.63 5.63
CA ASP A 75 7.89 0.19 6.75
C ASP A 75 7.15 0.30 8.09
N ASN A 76 6.31 1.32 8.27
CA ASN A 76 5.46 1.47 9.46
C ASN A 76 4.39 0.38 9.58
N VAL A 77 3.75 0.01 8.46
CA VAL A 77 2.77 -1.10 8.43
C VAL A 77 3.45 -2.43 8.77
N ASN A 78 4.64 -2.66 8.21
CA ASN A 78 5.44 -3.86 8.53
C ASN A 78 5.84 -3.90 10.00
N SER A 79 6.26 -2.76 10.57
CA SER A 79 6.59 -2.67 12.00
C SER A 79 5.39 -3.00 12.89
N MET A 80 4.19 -2.55 12.51
CA MET A 80 2.96 -2.86 13.23
C MET A 80 2.62 -4.36 13.17
N ALA A 81 2.72 -4.96 11.99
CA ALA A 81 2.49 -6.40 11.77
C ALA A 81 3.48 -7.28 12.54
N ASP A 82 4.76 -6.92 12.54
CA ASP A 82 5.82 -7.60 13.28
C ASP A 82 5.59 -7.50 14.79
N ASN A 83 5.23 -6.32 15.29
CA ASN A 83 4.92 -6.11 16.71
C ASN A 83 3.74 -6.98 17.16
N LEU A 84 2.65 -7.02 16.38
CA LEU A 84 1.51 -7.86 16.69
C LEU A 84 1.88 -9.36 16.68
N THR A 85 2.65 -9.78 15.69
CA THR A 85 3.19 -11.16 15.59
C THR A 85 3.99 -11.55 16.84
N ASN A 86 4.90 -10.68 17.28
CA ASN A 86 5.72 -10.93 18.44
C ASN A 86 4.90 -10.97 19.74
N GLN A 87 3.93 -10.07 19.89
CA GLN A 87 3.03 -10.05 21.05
C GLN A 87 2.23 -11.35 21.15
N VAL A 88 1.63 -11.83 20.06
CA VAL A 88 0.83 -13.06 20.07
C VAL A 88 1.70 -14.29 20.36
N ARG A 89 2.89 -14.39 19.76
CA ARG A 89 3.82 -15.49 20.04
C ARG A 89 4.32 -15.49 21.48
N SER A 90 4.58 -14.31 22.06
CA SER A 90 5.00 -14.19 23.46
C SER A 90 3.91 -14.68 24.42
N ILE A 91 2.64 -14.34 24.15
CA ILE A 91 1.51 -14.85 24.94
C ILE A 91 1.44 -16.38 24.85
N ALA A 92 1.59 -16.96 23.65
CA ALA A 92 1.57 -18.41 23.48
C ALA A 92 2.66 -19.12 24.32
N GLN A 93 3.85 -18.54 24.42
CA GLN A 93 4.95 -19.07 25.24
C GLN A 93 4.70 -18.99 26.75
N VAL A 94 3.97 -17.98 27.23
CA VAL A 94 3.69 -17.80 28.66
C VAL A 94 2.53 -18.68 29.14
N THR A 95 1.66 -19.10 28.23
CA THR A 95 0.43 -19.86 28.56
C THR A 95 0.59 -21.37 28.39
N THR A 96 1.78 -21.86 28.05
CA THR A 96 2.15 -23.29 27.97
C THR A 96 3.14 -23.66 29.07
#